data_AF-A0A7W1NWN9-F1
#
_entry.id   AF-A0A7W1NWN9-F1
#
_cell.length_a   1.000
_cell.length_b   1.000
_cell.length_c   1.000
_cell.angle_alpha   90.00
_cell.angle_beta   90.00
_cell.angle_gamma   90.00
#
_symmetry.space_group_name_H-M   'P 1'
#
loop_
_entity.id
_entity.type
_entity.pdbx_description
1 polymer ?
#
loop_
_entity_poly.entity_id
_entity_poly.type
_entity_poly.pdbx_seq_one_letter_code
_entity_poly.pdbx_strand_id
1 'polypeptide(L)'
;MSTKPRQDLHVAPLDGYAPSIGRALWMLEDTRNDTGRILDGIAPEVIDWQPPNGNSIGTLLYHIALIEMDWLFNEVMEAKMSATVWDAFPFSVRGADDRLTVVTGVSLDAHFKRLDSTRRLVLDTFKDMTLDEFHRPRPLELYDVTPEWVIHHLVLHETEHRGEIGTIRTLAEVTLK
;
A
#
# COMPACT_ATOMS: atom_id res chain seq x y z
N MET A 1 23.14 12.52 -26.22
CA MET A 1 21.68 12.38 -26.38
C MET A 1 21.30 10.97 -25.94
N SER A 2 20.23 10.80 -25.16
CA SER A 2 19.77 9.47 -24.73
C SER A 2 19.38 8.62 -25.95
N THR A 3 19.81 7.37 -26.00
CA THR A 3 19.46 6.40 -27.05
C THR A 3 18.13 5.70 -26.78
N LYS A 4 17.50 5.94 -25.62
CA LYS A 4 16.20 5.36 -25.28
C LYS A 4 15.10 6.04 -26.10
N PRO A 5 14.13 5.27 -26.63
CA PRO A 5 12.96 5.84 -27.30
C PRO A 5 12.20 6.77 -26.35
N ARG A 6 11.54 7.80 -26.89
CA ARG A 6 10.66 8.66 -26.10
C ARG A 6 9.53 7.82 -25.53
N GLN A 7 9.35 7.90 -24.23
CA GLN A 7 8.21 7.32 -23.53
C GLN A 7 7.13 8.40 -23.36
N ASP A 8 5.88 8.02 -23.57
CA ASP A 8 4.72 8.83 -23.23
C ASP A 8 4.34 8.54 -21.76
N LEU A 9 4.24 9.59 -20.94
CA LEU A 9 3.96 9.51 -19.51
C LEU A 9 2.70 10.32 -19.22
N HIS A 10 1.57 9.65 -19.07
CA HIS A 10 0.30 10.27 -18.73
C HIS A 10 -0.53 9.37 -17.81
N VAL A 11 -1.32 10.00 -16.96
CA VAL A 11 -2.34 9.31 -16.15
C VAL A 11 -3.54 9.01 -17.05
N ALA A 12 -3.94 7.74 -17.11
CA ALA A 12 -5.17 7.30 -17.76
C ALA A 12 -6.17 6.78 -16.71
N PRO A 13 -7.45 7.18 -16.74
CA PRO A 13 -8.42 6.61 -15.81
C PRO A 13 -8.52 5.10 -16.01
N LEU A 14 -8.59 4.34 -14.91
CA LEU A 14 -8.93 2.92 -15.00
C LEU A 14 -10.32 2.72 -15.60
N ASP A 15 -10.47 1.69 -16.44
CA ASP A 15 -11.75 1.34 -17.05
C ASP A 15 -12.76 0.84 -16.01
N GLY A 16 -14.03 1.17 -16.21
CA GLY A 16 -15.12 0.72 -15.33
C GLY A 16 -15.34 1.58 -14.07
N TYR A 17 -14.69 2.75 -13.99
CA TYR A 17 -14.85 3.72 -12.91
C TYR A 17 -15.31 5.08 -13.45
N ALA A 18 -15.87 5.92 -12.57
CA ALA A 18 -16.04 7.35 -12.89
C ALA A 18 -14.67 8.00 -13.18
N PRO A 19 -14.52 8.91 -14.15
CA PRO A 19 -13.20 9.34 -14.63
C PRO A 19 -12.23 9.88 -13.58
N SER A 20 -12.68 10.66 -12.59
CA SER A 20 -11.79 11.17 -11.53
C SER A 20 -11.37 10.07 -10.55
N ILE A 21 -12.31 9.19 -10.17
CA ILE A 21 -12.03 8.00 -9.35
C ILE A 21 -11.02 7.11 -10.07
N GLY A 22 -11.26 6.80 -11.34
CA GLY A 22 -10.36 5.98 -12.15
C GLY A 22 -8.95 6.55 -12.25
N ARG A 23 -8.78 7.89 -12.29
CA ARG A 23 -7.46 8.53 -12.25
C ARG A 23 -6.78 8.41 -10.90
N ALA A 24 -7.52 8.58 -9.80
CA ALA A 24 -7.00 8.42 -8.45
C ALA A 24 -6.54 6.96 -8.22
N LEU A 25 -7.36 5.99 -8.63
CA LEU A 25 -7.01 4.57 -8.56
C LEU A 25 -5.84 4.20 -9.47
N TRP A 26 -5.72 4.83 -10.65
CA TRP A 26 -4.53 4.64 -11.50
C TRP A 26 -3.24 5.05 -10.77
N MET A 27 -3.25 6.16 -10.02
CA MET A 27 -2.08 6.61 -9.25
C MET A 27 -1.75 5.62 -8.13
N LEU A 28 -2.77 5.05 -7.48
CA LEU A 28 -2.59 4.04 -6.45
C LEU A 28 -2.03 2.72 -7.02
N GLU A 29 -2.49 2.30 -8.20
CA GLU A 29 -1.94 1.15 -8.93
C GLU A 29 -0.49 1.38 -9.38
N ASP A 30 -0.19 2.55 -9.96
CA ASP A 30 1.18 2.88 -10.39
C ASP A 30 2.17 2.91 -9.21
N THR A 31 1.72 3.42 -8.06
CA THR A 31 2.50 3.38 -6.80
C THR A 31 2.86 1.95 -6.41
N ARG A 32 1.90 1.02 -6.45
CA ARG A 32 2.13 -0.40 -6.15
C ARG A 32 3.06 -1.07 -7.16
N ASN A 33 2.89 -0.75 -8.45
CA ASN A 33 3.77 -1.26 -9.50
C ASN A 33 5.22 -0.83 -9.29
N ASP A 34 5.46 0.42 -8.90
CA ASP A 34 6.80 0.90 -8.55
C ASP A 34 7.38 0.21 -7.31
N THR A 35 6.57 -0.03 -6.27
CA THR A 35 7.00 -0.84 -5.11
C THR A 35 7.47 -2.23 -5.54
N GLY A 36 6.71 -2.88 -6.44
CA GLY A 36 7.10 -4.14 -7.07
C GLY A 36 8.45 -4.06 -7.80
N ARG A 37 8.64 -3.06 -8.66
CA ARG A 37 9.89 -2.86 -9.42
C ARG A 37 11.11 -2.70 -8.52
N ILE A 38 10.96 -2.03 -7.36
CA ILE A 38 12.05 -1.88 -6.38
C ILE A 38 12.41 -3.20 -5.71
N LEU A 39 11.56 -4.21 -5.75
CA LEU A 39 11.78 -5.52 -5.15
C LEU A 39 12.13 -6.60 -6.19
N ASP A 40 12.17 -6.25 -7.49
CA ASP A 40 12.56 -7.18 -8.54
C ASP A 40 13.97 -7.74 -8.29
N GLY A 41 14.07 -9.08 -8.32
CA GLY A 41 15.32 -9.82 -8.15
C GLY A 41 15.94 -9.72 -6.76
N ILE A 42 15.18 -9.30 -5.73
CA ILE A 42 15.65 -9.28 -4.35
C ILE A 42 15.95 -10.70 -3.85
N ALA A 43 17.03 -10.86 -3.08
CA ALA A 43 17.37 -12.13 -2.46
C ALA A 43 16.48 -12.39 -1.22
N PRO A 44 16.01 -13.61 -0.95
CA PRO A 44 15.08 -13.90 0.15
C PRO A 44 15.57 -13.43 1.53
N GLU A 45 16.87 -13.55 1.80
CA GLU A 45 17.50 -13.12 3.05
C GLU A 45 17.41 -11.62 3.31
N VAL A 46 17.20 -10.81 2.28
CA VAL A 46 17.05 -9.35 2.40
C VAL A 46 15.67 -8.97 2.96
N ILE A 47 14.64 -9.81 2.76
CA ILE A 47 13.26 -9.52 3.14
C ILE A 47 13.14 -9.30 4.65
N ASP A 48 13.78 -10.17 5.42
CA ASP A 48 13.78 -10.16 6.88
C ASP A 48 14.99 -9.43 7.47
N TRP A 49 15.93 -8.98 6.63
CA TRP A 49 17.06 -8.17 7.09
C TRP A 49 16.56 -6.82 7.62
N GLN A 50 17.13 -6.40 8.75
CA GLN A 50 16.74 -5.17 9.43
C GLN A 50 18.00 -4.37 9.80
N PRO A 51 18.05 -3.06 9.50
CA PRO A 51 19.12 -2.20 10.00
C PRO A 51 18.92 -1.92 11.49
N PRO A 52 19.97 -1.52 12.24
CA PRO A 52 19.84 -1.15 13.64
C PRO A 52 18.74 -0.11 13.84
N ASN A 53 17.76 -0.43 14.71
CA ASN A 53 16.60 0.42 15.00
C ASN A 53 15.70 0.76 13.79
N GLY A 54 15.77 0.06 12.66
CA GLY A 54 14.85 0.26 11.52
C GLY A 54 13.77 -0.81 11.43
N ASN A 55 13.14 -0.95 10.27
CA ASN A 55 12.18 -2.02 9.95
C ASN A 55 12.79 -2.98 8.91
N SER A 56 12.27 -4.20 8.80
CA SER A 56 12.56 -5.09 7.67
C SER A 56 11.63 -4.77 6.48
N ILE A 57 12.01 -5.20 5.28
CA ILE A 57 11.14 -5.05 4.10
C ILE A 57 9.84 -5.84 4.30
N GLY A 58 9.90 -7.06 4.84
CA GLY A 58 8.72 -7.85 5.16
C GLY A 58 7.75 -7.13 6.11
N THR A 59 8.29 -6.48 7.15
CA THR A 59 7.50 -5.67 8.08
C THR A 59 6.80 -4.51 7.36
N LEU A 60 7.51 -3.78 6.49
CA LEU A 60 6.93 -2.66 5.75
C LEU A 60 5.87 -3.11 4.75
N LEU A 61 6.06 -4.22 4.05
CA LEU A 61 5.07 -4.76 3.12
C LEU A 61 3.80 -5.21 3.83
N TYR A 62 3.92 -5.84 5.00
CA TYR A 62 2.76 -6.18 5.82
C TYR A 62 2.04 -4.90 6.30
N HIS A 63 2.80 -3.92 6.79
CA HIS A 63 2.27 -2.63 7.25
C HIS A 63 1.53 -1.88 6.15
N ILE A 64 2.07 -1.78 4.94
CA ILE A 64 1.41 -1.15 3.79
C ILE A 64 0.04 -1.81 3.53
N ALA A 65 0.00 -3.15 3.48
CA ALA A 65 -1.25 -3.87 3.26
C ALA A 65 -2.26 -3.67 4.39
N LEU A 66 -1.78 -3.60 5.64
CA LEU A 66 -2.62 -3.42 6.81
C LEU A 66 -3.23 -2.02 6.84
N ILE A 67 -2.43 -0.98 6.63
CA ILE A 67 -2.92 0.40 6.58
C ILE A 67 -3.89 0.58 5.41
N GLU A 68 -3.61 0.01 4.24
CA GLU A 68 -4.56 0.07 3.12
C GLU A 68 -5.91 -0.59 3.45
N MET A 69 -5.91 -1.73 4.15
CA MET A 69 -7.15 -2.38 4.60
C MET A 69 -7.86 -1.56 5.69
N ASP A 70 -7.11 -1.00 6.64
CA ASP A 70 -7.65 -0.23 7.75
C ASP A 70 -8.37 1.03 7.27
N TRP A 71 -7.73 1.76 6.35
CA TRP A 71 -8.34 2.94 5.71
C TRP A 71 -9.55 2.61 4.84
N LEU A 72 -9.53 1.46 4.18
CA LEU A 72 -10.70 0.97 3.44
C LEU A 72 -11.86 0.65 4.40
N PHE A 73 -11.57 -0.09 5.47
CA PHE A 73 -12.56 -0.63 6.40
C PHE A 73 -13.20 0.47 7.24
N ASN A 74 -12.41 1.30 7.94
CA ASN A 74 -12.93 2.26 8.91
C ASN A 74 -13.44 3.53 8.22
N GLU A 75 -12.69 4.10 7.27
CA GLU A 75 -12.98 5.40 6.69
C GLU A 75 -13.89 5.28 5.49
N VAL A 76 -13.45 4.59 4.44
CA VAL A 76 -14.21 4.52 3.18
C VAL A 76 -15.54 3.82 3.39
N MET A 77 -15.48 2.66 4.07
CA MET A 77 -16.63 1.79 4.29
C MET A 77 -17.34 2.02 5.63
N GLU A 78 -16.89 2.96 6.47
CA GLU A 78 -17.54 3.32 7.73
C GLU A 78 -17.79 2.09 8.63
N ALA A 79 -16.83 1.15 8.65
CA ALA A 79 -16.90 -0.15 9.34
C ALA A 79 -18.07 -1.06 8.91
N LYS A 80 -18.60 -0.90 7.69
CA LYS A 80 -19.72 -1.69 7.15
C LYS A 80 -19.28 -2.96 6.41
N MET A 81 -17.97 -3.19 6.23
CA MET A 81 -17.45 -4.42 5.66
C MET A 81 -17.50 -5.58 6.67
N SER A 82 -17.44 -6.82 6.17
CA SER A 82 -17.28 -7.99 7.04
C SER A 82 -15.95 -7.92 7.80
N ALA A 83 -15.98 -8.13 9.11
CA ALA A 83 -14.77 -8.20 9.95
C ALA A 83 -13.83 -9.37 9.59
N THR A 84 -14.27 -10.32 8.76
CA THR A 84 -13.42 -11.41 8.25
C THR A 84 -12.24 -10.92 7.41
N VAL A 85 -12.24 -9.67 6.95
CA VAL A 85 -11.05 -9.08 6.28
C VAL A 85 -9.81 -9.13 7.17
N TRP A 86 -10.01 -9.07 8.49
CA TRP A 86 -8.94 -9.08 9.48
C TRP A 86 -8.27 -10.45 9.66
N ASP A 87 -8.86 -11.53 9.14
CA ASP A 87 -8.25 -12.87 9.17
C ASP A 87 -6.91 -12.90 8.40
N ALA A 88 -6.70 -11.98 7.44
CA ALA A 88 -5.45 -11.83 6.71
C ALA A 88 -4.37 -11.04 7.47
N PHE A 89 -4.74 -10.44 8.62
CA PHE A 89 -3.93 -9.50 9.40
C PHE A 89 -3.86 -9.90 10.89
N PRO A 90 -3.15 -10.99 11.23
CA PRO A 90 -3.09 -11.49 12.61
C PRO A 90 -2.25 -10.60 13.55
N PHE A 91 -1.49 -9.65 13.02
CA PHE A 91 -0.63 -8.75 13.78
C PHE A 91 -1.18 -7.32 13.75
N SER A 92 -1.16 -6.65 14.90
CA SER A 92 -1.49 -5.22 15.02
C SER A 92 -0.49 -4.35 14.28
N VAL A 93 -0.85 -3.10 13.99
CA VAL A 93 0.05 -2.12 13.37
C VAL A 93 1.32 -1.91 14.20
N ARG A 94 1.14 -1.71 15.52
CA ARG A 94 2.23 -1.44 16.47
C ARG A 94 2.26 -2.44 17.62
N GLY A 95 3.47 -2.65 18.15
CA GLY A 95 3.73 -3.39 19.38
C GLY A 95 3.65 -2.51 20.63
N ALA A 96 3.99 -3.09 21.78
CA ALA A 96 3.90 -2.41 23.08
C ALA A 96 4.87 -1.23 23.26
N ASP A 97 5.92 -1.15 22.45
CA ASP A 97 6.92 -0.08 22.44
C ASP A 97 6.60 1.02 21.40
N ASP A 98 5.39 1.01 20.85
CA ASP A 98 4.90 1.92 19.80
C ASP A 98 5.68 1.83 18.48
N ARG A 99 6.51 0.80 18.30
CA ARG A 99 7.16 0.49 17.01
C ARG A 99 6.24 -0.38 16.14
N LEU A 100 6.50 -0.42 14.83
CA LEU A 100 5.80 -1.34 13.95
C LEU A 100 5.98 -2.78 14.43
N THR A 101 4.91 -3.55 14.41
CA THR A 101 4.98 -4.98 14.76
C THR A 101 5.90 -5.68 13.76
N VAL A 102 6.93 -6.33 14.26
CA VAL A 102 7.89 -7.07 13.43
C VAL A 102 7.19 -8.28 12.80
N VAL A 103 7.26 -8.36 11.48
CA VAL A 103 6.74 -9.50 10.70
C VAL A 103 7.88 -10.11 9.90
N THR A 104 8.23 -11.34 10.22
CA THR A 104 9.34 -12.10 9.61
C THR A 104 8.92 -13.54 9.30
N GLY A 105 9.74 -14.25 8.53
CA GLY A 105 9.46 -15.63 8.10
C GLY A 105 8.37 -15.73 7.04
N VAL A 106 8.00 -14.61 6.42
CA VAL A 106 6.97 -14.52 5.38
C VAL A 106 7.66 -14.25 4.05
N SER A 107 7.43 -15.12 3.07
CA SER A 107 8.00 -14.97 1.72
C SER A 107 7.48 -13.71 1.02
N LEU A 108 8.26 -13.16 0.09
CA LEU A 108 7.86 -12.03 -0.76
C LEU A 108 6.49 -12.27 -1.43
N ASP A 109 6.30 -13.46 -2.03
CA ASP A 109 5.05 -13.85 -2.69
C ASP A 109 3.83 -13.79 -1.75
N ALA A 110 4.02 -14.18 -0.48
CA ALA A 110 2.96 -14.13 0.52
C ALA A 110 2.62 -12.68 0.92
N HIS A 111 3.61 -11.78 0.95
CA HIS A 111 3.36 -10.36 1.13
C HIS A 111 2.60 -9.76 -0.06
N PHE A 112 3.02 -10.05 -1.29
CA PHE A 112 2.33 -9.58 -2.49
C PHE A 112 0.93 -10.14 -2.62
N LYS A 113 0.72 -11.42 -2.31
CA LYS A 113 -0.63 -12.00 -2.28
C LYS A 113 -1.57 -11.24 -1.33
N ARG A 114 -1.06 -10.78 -0.18
CA ARG A 114 -1.83 -9.96 0.76
C ARG A 114 -2.10 -8.57 0.18
N LEU A 115 -1.07 -7.89 -0.31
CA LEU A 115 -1.17 -6.58 -0.96
C LEU A 115 -2.18 -6.59 -2.13
N ASP A 116 -2.16 -7.62 -2.98
CA ASP A 116 -3.05 -7.79 -4.11
C ASP A 116 -4.50 -8.06 -3.69
N SER A 117 -4.67 -8.86 -2.62
CA SER A 117 -6.00 -9.17 -2.10
C SER A 117 -6.64 -7.93 -1.47
N THR A 118 -5.86 -7.14 -0.73
CA THR A 118 -6.30 -5.84 -0.20
C THR A 118 -6.62 -4.87 -1.34
N ARG A 119 -5.72 -4.73 -2.32
CA ARG A 119 -5.92 -3.83 -3.46
C ARG A 119 -7.18 -4.17 -4.24
N ARG A 120 -7.47 -5.46 -4.44
CA ARG A 120 -8.70 -5.89 -5.11
C ARG A 120 -9.95 -5.42 -4.38
N LEU A 121 -9.97 -5.51 -3.04
CA LEU A 121 -11.10 -5.01 -2.24
C LEU A 121 -11.27 -3.50 -2.36
N VAL A 122 -10.16 -2.74 -2.42
CA VAL A 122 -10.19 -1.30 -2.72
C VAL A 122 -10.81 -1.09 -4.10
N LEU A 123 -10.25 -1.68 -5.16
CA LEU A 123 -10.73 -1.52 -6.53
C LEU A 123 -12.21 -1.91 -6.68
N ASP A 124 -12.66 -2.98 -6.05
CA ASP A 124 -14.06 -3.42 -6.09
C ASP A 124 -14.98 -2.42 -5.37
N THR A 125 -14.55 -1.89 -4.22
CA THR A 125 -15.32 -0.89 -3.44
C THR A 125 -15.57 0.39 -4.24
N PHE A 126 -14.55 0.87 -4.97
CA PHE A 126 -14.67 2.13 -5.72
C PHE A 126 -15.38 1.98 -7.08
N LYS A 127 -15.67 0.75 -7.53
CA LYS A 127 -16.23 0.49 -8.85
C LYS A 127 -17.63 1.08 -9.04
N ASP A 128 -18.47 0.89 -8.03
CA ASP A 128 -19.86 1.37 -8.05
C ASP A 128 -20.03 2.71 -7.31
N MET A 129 -18.93 3.31 -6.86
CA MET A 129 -18.95 4.57 -6.12
C MET A 129 -19.25 5.75 -7.07
N THR A 130 -20.27 6.55 -6.72
CA THR A 130 -20.58 7.78 -7.45
C THR A 130 -19.60 8.90 -7.08
N LEU A 131 -19.50 9.94 -7.92
CA LEU A 131 -18.68 11.10 -7.60
C LEU A 131 -19.15 11.85 -6.35
N ASP A 132 -20.46 11.93 -6.14
CA ASP A 132 -21.02 12.55 -4.93
C ASP A 132 -20.59 11.76 -3.68
N GLU A 133 -20.60 10.42 -3.76
CA GLU A 133 -20.17 9.57 -2.64
C GLU A 133 -18.66 9.63 -2.40
N PHE A 134 -17.88 9.74 -3.47
CA PHE A 134 -16.42 9.87 -3.44
C PHE A 134 -15.95 11.16 -2.78
N HIS A 135 -16.73 12.24 -2.91
CA HIS A 135 -16.45 13.53 -2.27
C HIS A 135 -17.23 13.73 -0.95
N ARG A 136 -18.14 12.81 -0.58
CA ARG A 136 -18.91 12.92 0.66
C ARG A 136 -18.00 12.69 1.87
N PRO A 137 -17.87 13.67 2.79
CA PRO A 137 -17.12 13.48 4.02
C PRO A 137 -17.71 12.37 4.89
N ARG A 138 -16.82 11.59 5.48
CA ARG A 138 -17.07 10.55 6.48
C ARG A 138 -16.71 11.12 7.84
N PRO A 139 -17.69 11.31 8.74
CA PRO A 139 -17.39 11.83 10.06
C PRO A 139 -16.82 10.72 10.95
N LEU A 140 -15.60 10.94 11.46
CA LEU A 140 -14.99 10.13 12.51
C LEU A 140 -14.85 10.95 13.80
N GLU A 141 -14.48 10.30 14.89
CA GLU A 141 -14.36 10.95 16.21
C GLU A 141 -13.40 12.15 16.20
N LEU A 142 -12.31 12.05 15.45
CA LEU A 142 -11.23 13.04 15.47
C LEU A 142 -11.17 13.94 14.23
N TYR A 143 -11.78 13.54 13.12
CA TYR A 143 -11.68 14.24 11.84
C TYR A 143 -12.77 13.79 10.85
N ASP A 144 -13.00 14.61 9.83
CA ASP A 144 -13.77 14.24 8.64
C ASP A 144 -12.80 13.85 7.52
N VAL A 145 -13.16 12.83 6.73
CA VAL A 145 -12.33 12.39 5.59
C VAL A 145 -13.16 12.00 4.38
N THR A 146 -12.71 12.31 3.16
CA THR A 146 -13.35 11.85 1.93
C THR A 146 -12.65 10.61 1.39
N PRO A 147 -13.36 9.69 0.71
CA PRO A 147 -12.72 8.60 -0.04
C PRO A 147 -11.61 9.07 -0.99
N GLU A 148 -11.76 10.25 -1.61
CA GLU A 148 -10.70 10.88 -2.41
C GLU A 148 -9.42 11.12 -1.61
N TRP A 149 -9.54 11.73 -0.42
CA TRP A 149 -8.39 11.98 0.43
C TRP A 149 -7.73 10.68 0.89
N VAL A 150 -8.52 9.63 1.16
CA VAL A 150 -8.00 8.30 1.52
C VAL A 150 -7.10 7.76 0.41
N ILE A 151 -7.55 7.78 -0.86
CA ILE A 151 -6.72 7.30 -1.98
C ILE A 151 -5.42 8.11 -2.08
N HIS A 152 -5.50 9.43 -1.96
CA HIS A 152 -4.32 10.29 -1.93
C HIS A 152 -3.36 9.93 -0.77
N HIS A 153 -3.89 9.72 0.44
CA HIS A 153 -3.09 9.33 1.60
C HIS A 153 -2.38 8.00 1.38
N LEU A 154 -3.07 7.00 0.84
CA LEU A 154 -2.50 5.69 0.56
C LEU A 154 -1.39 5.74 -0.48
N VAL A 155 -1.54 6.58 -1.52
CA VAL A 155 -0.46 6.84 -2.50
C VAL A 155 0.79 7.40 -1.81
N LEU A 156 0.63 8.42 -0.95
CA LEU A 156 1.76 9.02 -0.23
C LEU A 156 2.39 8.01 0.74
N HIS A 157 1.58 7.35 1.55
CA HIS A 157 2.03 6.41 2.58
C HIS A 157 2.83 5.24 1.98
N GLU A 158 2.35 4.64 0.89
CA GLU A 158 3.11 3.58 0.21
C GLU A 158 4.37 4.14 -0.45
N THR A 159 4.31 5.33 -1.05
CA THR A 159 5.49 5.99 -1.65
C THR A 159 6.60 6.27 -0.63
N GLU A 160 6.24 6.71 0.58
CA GLU A 160 7.17 6.97 1.68
C GLU A 160 7.86 5.68 2.12
N HIS A 161 7.08 4.62 2.40
CA HIS A 161 7.64 3.32 2.79
C HIS A 161 8.39 2.63 1.65
N ARG A 162 8.02 2.87 0.39
CA ARG A 162 8.79 2.42 -0.77
C ARG A 162 10.20 3.03 -0.78
N GLY A 163 10.34 4.31 -0.39
CA GLY A 163 11.65 4.95 -0.21
C GLY A 163 12.48 4.30 0.91
N GLU A 164 11.82 3.96 2.03
CA GLU A 164 12.44 3.21 3.13
C GLU A 164 12.88 1.81 2.67
N ILE A 165 12.03 1.07 1.96
CA ILE A 165 12.31 -0.24 1.37
C ILE A 165 13.55 -0.19 0.47
N GLY A 166 13.65 0.80 -0.43
CA GLY A 166 14.80 0.94 -1.32
C GLY A 166 16.11 1.18 -0.55
N THR A 167 16.05 1.94 0.55
CA THR A 167 17.20 2.18 1.44
C THR A 167 17.60 0.89 2.17
N ILE A 168 16.63 0.15 2.73
CA ILE A 168 16.87 -1.12 3.43
C ILE A 168 17.47 -2.14 2.46
N ARG A 169 16.91 -2.29 1.26
CA ARG A 169 17.43 -3.20 0.22
C ARG A 169 18.89 -2.92 -0.07
N THR A 170 19.23 -1.64 -0.31
CA THR A 170 20.61 -1.23 -0.61
C THR A 170 21.57 -1.57 0.54
N LEU A 171 21.19 -1.26 1.78
CA LEU A 171 22.02 -1.53 2.95
C LEU A 171 22.21 -3.04 3.17
N ALA A 172 21.13 -3.82 3.05
CA ALA A 172 21.17 -5.28 3.19
C ALA A 172 22.06 -5.93 2.14
N GLU A 173 21.89 -5.57 0.87
CA GLU A 173 22.68 -6.13 -0.23
C GLU A 173 24.17 -5.76 -0.15
N VAL A 174 24.52 -4.65 0.52
CA VAL A 174 25.93 -4.34 0.83
C VAL A 174 26.43 -5.16 2.01
N THR A 175 25.60 -5.37 3.02
CA THR A 175 25.98 -6.04 4.28
C THR A 175 26.07 -7.56 4.16
N LEU A 176 25.25 -8.16 3.29
CA LEU A 176 25.12 -9.62 3.12
C LEU A 176 26.05 -10.19 2.03
N LYS A 177 26.80 -9.34 1.31
CA LYS A 177 27.87 -9.74 0.39
C LYS A 177 29.16 -10.06 1.13
#